data_AF-A0A1Y4CX31-F1
#
_entry.id   AF-A0A1Y4CX31-F1
#
_cell.length_a   1.000
_cell.length_b   1.000
_cell.length_c   1.000
_cell.angle_alpha   90.00
_cell.angle_beta   90.00
_cell.angle_gamma   90.00
#
_symmetry.space_group_name_H-M   'P 1'
#
loop_
_entity.id
_entity.type
_entity.pdbx_description
1 polymer ?
#
loop_
_entity_poly.entity_id
_entity_poly.type
_entity_poly.pdbx_seq_one_letter_code
_entity_poly.pdbx_strand_id
1 'polypeptide(L)'
;MQSEAYGTNATEETKAINETETRNHGNAARAERLRLLSLAEESSLEAFLDGLDKKGVLPCWTLTRGPECGLVMVRGRIGGQGQAFNVGEALVTRCCVNLTSGKDHIAGCGYVLGESPRHAEMMAVCDALWQDEGLAPLLENDLLPHLAKNLSARYERDRTRSAATKVDFFTMVRGEDKD
;
A
#
# COMPACT_ATOMS: atom_id res chain seq x y z
N MET A 1 -13.20 49.22 -31.32
CA MET A 1 -13.96 47.96 -31.43
C MET A 1 -13.05 46.96 -32.12
N GLN A 2 -12.65 45.82 -31.57
CA GLN A 2 -12.99 45.15 -30.31
C GLN A 2 -11.84 44.15 -30.08
N SER A 3 -11.30 44.16 -28.87
CA SER A 3 -10.42 43.12 -28.32
C SER A 3 -11.29 41.94 -27.89
N GLU A 4 -11.06 40.72 -28.39
CA GLU A 4 -11.59 39.49 -27.77
C GLU A 4 -11.05 38.24 -28.50
N ALA A 5 -9.99 37.64 -27.97
CA ALA A 5 -9.60 36.23 -28.20
C ALA A 5 -8.45 35.81 -27.27
N TYR A 6 -8.63 35.92 -25.95
CA TYR A 6 -7.75 35.32 -24.93
C TYR A 6 -8.63 34.91 -23.75
N GLY A 7 -9.21 33.70 -23.79
CA GLY A 7 -10.11 33.26 -22.72
C GLY A 7 -10.38 31.76 -22.64
N THR A 8 -10.12 30.98 -23.70
CA THR A 8 -10.60 29.59 -23.75
C THR A 8 -9.55 28.54 -23.33
N ASN A 9 -8.25 28.82 -23.42
CA ASN A 9 -7.19 27.83 -23.14
C ASN A 9 -6.90 27.61 -21.64
N ALA A 10 -7.08 28.64 -20.81
CA ALA A 10 -6.74 28.56 -19.39
C ALA A 10 -7.65 27.60 -18.62
N THR A 11 -8.91 27.44 -19.04
CA THR A 11 -9.90 26.60 -18.35
C THR A 11 -9.68 25.11 -18.63
N GLU A 12 -9.23 24.76 -19.84
CA GLU A 12 -8.90 23.38 -20.23
C GLU A 12 -7.57 22.92 -19.62
N GLU A 13 -6.55 23.79 -19.60
CA GLU A 13 -5.28 23.50 -18.94
C GLU A 13 -5.45 23.32 -17.43
N THR A 14 -6.23 24.19 -16.77
CA THR A 14 -6.51 24.07 -15.32
C THR A 14 -7.30 22.78 -15.00
N LYS A 15 -8.22 22.37 -15.88
CA LYS A 15 -8.97 21.11 -15.73
C LYS A 15 -8.05 19.89 -15.88
N ALA A 16 -7.17 19.89 -16.88
CA ALA A 16 -6.22 18.79 -17.12
C ALA A 16 -5.16 18.66 -16.00
N ILE A 17 -4.71 19.78 -15.44
CA ILE A 17 -3.80 19.81 -14.29
C ILE A 17 -4.50 19.23 -13.05
N ASN A 18 -5.72 19.69 -12.74
CA ASN A 18 -6.50 19.17 -11.62
C ASN A 18 -6.81 17.67 -11.76
N GLU A 19 -7.16 17.19 -12.95
CA GLU A 19 -7.39 15.76 -13.22
C GLU A 19 -6.12 14.93 -13.06
N THR A 20 -4.96 15.47 -13.42
CA THR A 20 -3.65 14.78 -13.29
C THR A 20 -3.21 14.73 -11.82
N GLU A 21 -3.35 15.84 -11.10
CA GLU A 21 -3.07 15.89 -9.66
C GLU A 21 -4.02 15.00 -8.86
N THR A 22 -5.31 15.00 -9.19
CA THR A 22 -6.31 14.12 -8.54
C THR A 22 -6.01 12.65 -8.79
N ARG A 23 -5.64 12.27 -10.03
CA ARG A 23 -5.18 10.91 -10.36
C ARG A 23 -3.90 10.54 -9.61
N ASN A 24 -2.94 11.45 -9.52
CA ASN A 24 -1.68 11.21 -8.80
C ASN A 24 -1.89 11.05 -7.30
N HIS A 25 -2.74 11.86 -6.67
CA HIS A 25 -3.11 11.73 -5.26
C HIS A 25 -3.90 10.44 -5.00
N GLY A 26 -4.87 10.11 -5.86
CA GLY A 26 -5.60 8.84 -5.80
C GLY A 26 -4.68 7.63 -5.94
N ASN A 27 -3.68 7.71 -6.83
CA ASN A 27 -2.67 6.67 -7.00
C ASN A 27 -1.74 6.56 -5.80
N ALA A 28 -1.32 7.68 -5.18
CA ALA A 28 -0.49 7.67 -4.00
C ALA A 28 -1.21 7.09 -2.77
N ALA A 29 -2.48 7.48 -2.56
CA ALA A 29 -3.31 6.95 -1.48
C ALA A 29 -3.55 5.43 -1.66
N ARG A 30 -3.84 4.99 -2.88
CA ARG A 30 -3.95 3.57 -3.20
C ARG A 30 -2.63 2.82 -3.01
N ALA A 31 -1.51 3.41 -3.41
CA ALA A 31 -0.18 2.80 -3.24
C ALA A 31 0.17 2.58 -1.75
N GLU A 32 -0.06 3.56 -0.88
CA GLU A 32 0.21 3.40 0.56
C GLU A 32 -0.71 2.34 1.18
N ARG A 33 -1.99 2.31 0.79
CA ARG A 33 -2.90 1.25 1.25
C ARG A 33 -2.41 -0.12 0.81
N LEU A 34 -2.10 -0.30 -0.48
CA LEU A 34 -1.63 -1.58 -1.00
C LEU A 34 -0.34 -2.02 -0.29
N ARG A 35 0.54 -1.08 0.05
CA ARG A 35 1.71 -1.35 0.90
C ARG A 35 1.30 -1.86 2.28
N LEU A 36 0.36 -1.22 2.97
CA LEU A 36 -0.11 -1.69 4.29
C LEU A 36 -0.76 -3.07 4.21
N LEU A 37 -1.60 -3.34 3.20
CA LEU A 37 -2.24 -4.63 2.99
C LEU A 37 -1.20 -5.73 2.69
N SER A 38 -0.19 -5.44 1.87
CA SER A 38 0.88 -6.38 1.55
C SER A 38 1.78 -6.72 2.75
N LEU A 39 1.99 -5.77 3.65
CA LEU A 39 2.83 -5.93 4.85
C LEU A 39 2.05 -6.42 6.08
N ALA A 40 0.73 -6.50 5.99
CA ALA A 40 -0.13 -6.99 7.06
C ALA A 40 0.09 -8.49 7.33
N GLU A 41 -0.34 -8.96 8.50
CA GLU A 41 -0.54 -10.39 8.69
C GLU A 41 -1.79 -10.83 7.95
N GLU A 42 -1.69 -11.96 7.25
CA GLU A 42 -2.80 -12.61 6.55
C GLU A 42 -4.03 -12.75 7.45
N SER A 43 -3.84 -13.17 8.71
CA SER A 43 -4.91 -13.34 9.69
C SER A 43 -5.66 -12.05 10.03
N SER A 44 -5.02 -10.89 9.88
CA SER A 44 -5.67 -9.58 10.13
C SER A 44 -6.65 -9.24 9.01
N LEU A 45 -6.31 -9.56 7.76
CA LEU A 45 -7.20 -9.38 6.62
C LEU A 45 -8.34 -10.41 6.67
N GLU A 46 -8.01 -11.67 7.01
CA GLU A 46 -9.01 -12.73 7.16
C GLU A 46 -10.06 -12.38 8.21
N ALA A 47 -9.62 -12.01 9.42
CA ALA A 47 -10.53 -11.67 10.51
C ALA A 47 -11.42 -10.46 10.16
N PHE A 48 -10.90 -9.49 9.41
CA PHE A 48 -11.68 -8.35 8.96
C PHE A 48 -12.75 -8.76 7.94
N LEU A 49 -12.37 -9.51 6.91
CA LEU A 49 -13.31 -9.98 5.88
C LEU A 49 -14.37 -10.92 6.46
N ASP A 50 -13.98 -11.85 7.34
CA ASP A 50 -14.92 -12.70 8.08
C ASP A 50 -15.89 -11.87 8.93
N GLY A 51 -15.44 -10.75 9.48
CA GLY A 51 -16.27 -9.81 10.23
C GLY A 51 -17.31 -9.12 9.35
N LEU A 52 -16.96 -8.78 8.10
CA LEU A 52 -17.89 -8.22 7.12
C LEU A 52 -18.88 -9.27 6.62
N ASP A 53 -18.42 -10.50 6.39
CA ASP A 53 -19.26 -11.62 5.97
C ASP A 53 -20.33 -11.94 7.01
N LYS A 54 -19.94 -12.05 8.29
CA LYS A 54 -20.88 -12.26 9.41
C LYS A 54 -21.92 -11.15 9.56
N LYS A 55 -21.60 -9.92 9.14
CA LYS A 55 -22.53 -8.78 9.14
C LYS A 55 -23.40 -8.75 7.88
N GLY A 56 -23.15 -9.62 6.90
CA GLY A 56 -23.86 -9.64 5.61
C GLY A 56 -23.54 -8.43 4.73
N VAL A 57 -22.40 -7.77 4.96
CA VAL A 57 -21.99 -6.56 4.20
C VAL A 57 -20.84 -6.83 3.25
N LEU A 58 -20.28 -8.05 3.24
CA LEU A 58 -19.26 -8.45 2.28
C LEU A 58 -19.91 -8.79 0.93
N PRO A 59 -19.66 -8.02 -0.14
CA PRO A 59 -20.20 -8.35 -1.46
C PRO A 59 -19.48 -9.55 -2.07
N CYS A 60 -20.16 -10.28 -2.95
CA CYS A 60 -19.55 -11.39 -3.68
C CYS A 60 -18.46 -10.88 -4.63
N TRP A 61 -17.37 -11.65 -4.78
CA TRP A 61 -16.35 -11.42 -5.79
C TRP A 61 -16.09 -12.66 -6.64
N THR A 62 -15.46 -12.45 -7.78
CA THR A 62 -14.95 -13.51 -8.65
C THR A 62 -13.47 -13.30 -8.91
N LEU A 63 -12.74 -14.40 -9.13
CA LEU A 63 -11.34 -14.36 -9.52
C LEU A 63 -11.22 -14.06 -11.02
N THR A 64 -10.86 -12.82 -11.37
CA THR A 64 -10.52 -12.46 -12.75
C THR A 64 -9.18 -13.07 -13.15
N ARG A 65 -8.25 -13.14 -12.18
CA ARG A 65 -7.02 -13.90 -12.24
C ARG A 65 -6.81 -14.53 -10.87
N GLY A 66 -6.80 -15.86 -10.81
CA GLY A 66 -6.55 -16.57 -9.56
C GLY A 66 -5.17 -16.24 -8.97
N PRO A 67 -4.91 -16.67 -7.73
CA PRO A 67 -3.60 -16.50 -7.13
C PRO A 67 -2.52 -17.25 -7.92
N GLU A 68 -1.56 -16.50 -8.45
CA GLU A 68 -0.45 -17.03 -9.23
C GLU A 68 0.87 -16.70 -8.51
N CYS A 69 1.61 -17.75 -8.13
CA CYS A 69 2.96 -17.60 -7.57
C CYS A 69 3.97 -17.55 -8.71
N GLY A 70 4.90 -16.59 -8.65
CA GLY A 70 5.91 -16.40 -9.67
C GLY A 70 7.11 -15.63 -9.15
N LEU A 71 8.10 -15.43 -10.02
CA LEU A 71 9.33 -14.74 -9.67
C LEU A 71 9.32 -13.32 -10.24
N VAL A 72 9.82 -12.37 -9.45
CA VAL A 72 10.09 -11.00 -9.89
C VAL A 72 11.57 -10.71 -9.79
N MET A 73 12.12 -10.04 -10.81
CA MET A 73 13.52 -9.59 -10.80
C MET A 73 13.71 -8.44 -9.82
N VAL A 74 14.51 -8.66 -8.78
CA VAL A 74 14.90 -7.63 -7.82
C VAL A 74 16.04 -6.80 -8.40
N ARG A 75 15.87 -5.48 -8.40
CA ARG A 75 16.88 -4.54 -8.87
C ARG A 75 17.48 -3.74 -7.72
N GLY A 76 18.80 -3.73 -7.66
CA GLY A 76 19.59 -2.88 -6.76
C GLY A 76 20.22 -1.72 -7.50
N ARG A 77 20.89 -0.83 -6.76
CA ARG A 77 21.67 0.29 -7.32
C ARG A 77 23.10 0.25 -6.79
N ILE A 78 24.09 0.41 -7.68
CA ILE A 78 25.52 0.42 -7.30
C ILE A 78 25.75 1.51 -6.24
N GLY A 79 26.30 1.14 -5.08
CA GLY A 79 26.54 2.09 -3.97
C GLY A 79 25.28 2.78 -3.45
N GLY A 80 24.08 2.20 -3.65
CA GLY A 80 22.80 2.73 -3.18
C GLY A 80 22.14 3.77 -4.09
N GLN A 81 22.92 4.56 -4.84
CA GLN A 81 22.40 5.65 -5.69
C GLN A 81 22.77 5.51 -7.17
N GLY A 82 23.78 4.70 -7.51
CA GLY A 82 24.32 4.52 -8.86
C GLY A 82 23.41 3.75 -9.82
N GLN A 83 23.98 3.19 -10.88
CA GLN A 83 23.22 2.49 -11.93
C GLN A 83 22.45 1.29 -11.36
N ALA A 84 21.25 1.04 -11.92
CA ALA A 84 20.46 -0.12 -11.58
C ALA A 84 21.06 -1.41 -12.14
N PHE A 85 21.03 -2.50 -11.36
CA PHE A 85 21.46 -3.83 -11.79
C PHE A 85 20.56 -4.91 -11.18
N ASN A 86 20.54 -6.10 -11.79
CA ASN A 86 19.74 -7.23 -11.30
C ASN A 86 20.48 -7.89 -10.12
N VAL A 87 19.84 -7.94 -8.94
CA VAL A 87 20.37 -8.54 -7.71
C VAL A 87 20.01 -10.03 -7.61
N GLY A 88 18.87 -10.40 -8.20
CA GLY A 88 18.35 -11.76 -8.17
C GLY A 88 16.85 -11.77 -8.38
N GLU A 89 16.20 -12.84 -7.93
CA GLU A 89 14.75 -13.03 -8.03
C GLU A 89 14.13 -13.14 -6.63
N ALA A 90 12.87 -12.72 -6.52
CA ALA A 90 12.06 -12.92 -5.33
C ALA A 90 10.72 -13.57 -5.70
N LEU A 91 10.25 -14.48 -4.86
CA LEU A 91 8.95 -15.10 -5.00
C LEU A 91 7.84 -14.09 -4.65
N VAL A 92 6.83 -13.98 -5.49
CA VAL A 92 5.67 -13.11 -5.32
C VAL A 92 4.41 -13.86 -5.72
N THR A 93 3.35 -13.71 -4.93
CA THR A 93 2.00 -14.16 -5.29
C THR A 93 1.17 -12.97 -5.73
N ARG A 94 0.54 -13.07 -6.90
CA ARG A 94 -0.38 -12.05 -7.42
C ARG A 94 -1.80 -12.59 -7.53
N CYS A 95 -2.80 -11.75 -7.32
CA CYS A 95 -4.22 -12.09 -7.50
C CYS A 95 -5.00 -10.87 -8.01
N CYS A 96 -6.01 -11.09 -8.85
CA CYS A 96 -6.95 -10.04 -9.26
C CYS A 96 -8.39 -10.53 -9.13
N VAL A 97 -9.25 -9.68 -8.59
CA VAL A 97 -10.67 -9.98 -8.37
C VAL A 97 -11.56 -8.94 -9.03
N ASN A 98 -12.81 -9.32 -9.31
CA ASN A 98 -13.90 -8.39 -9.58
C ASN A 98 -14.94 -8.54 -8.46
N LEU A 99 -15.11 -7.48 -7.68
CA LEU A 99 -16.15 -7.36 -6.64
C LEU A 99 -17.46 -6.91 -7.29
N THR A 100 -18.57 -7.50 -6.90
CA THR A 100 -19.91 -7.11 -7.37
C THR A 100 -20.50 -6.10 -6.40
N SER A 101 -20.56 -4.83 -6.80
CA SER A 101 -21.18 -3.76 -6.01
C SER A 101 -22.39 -3.19 -6.76
N GLY A 102 -23.58 -3.56 -6.31
CA GLY A 102 -24.82 -3.19 -7.01
C GLY A 102 -24.84 -3.71 -8.44
N LYS A 103 -24.82 -2.80 -9.43
CA LYS A 103 -24.77 -3.12 -10.86
C LYS A 103 -23.36 -3.04 -11.44
N ASP A 104 -22.39 -2.54 -10.67
CA ASP A 104 -21.04 -2.30 -11.12
C ASP A 104 -20.10 -3.41 -10.65
N HIS A 105 -18.99 -3.55 -11.38
CA HIS A 105 -17.91 -4.46 -11.03
C HIS A 105 -16.66 -3.65 -10.74
N ILE A 106 -16.10 -3.84 -9.54
CA ILE A 106 -14.93 -3.11 -9.06
C ILE A 106 -13.74 -4.05 -9.07
N ALA A 107 -12.71 -3.70 -9.84
CA ALA A 107 -11.49 -4.51 -9.94
C ALA A 107 -10.54 -4.22 -8.76
N GLY A 108 -10.06 -5.28 -8.13
CA GLY A 108 -9.05 -5.22 -7.08
C GLY A 108 -7.82 -6.07 -7.40
N CYS A 109 -6.66 -5.66 -6.91
CA CYS A 109 -5.41 -6.38 -7.12
C CYS A 109 -4.62 -6.58 -5.81
N GLY A 110 -3.93 -7.72 -5.74
CA GLY A 110 -3.07 -8.09 -4.61
C GLY A 110 -1.73 -8.59 -5.11
N TYR A 111 -0.66 -8.10 -4.49
CA TYR A 111 0.72 -8.55 -4.72
C TYR A 111 1.39 -8.71 -3.36
N VAL A 112 1.79 -9.93 -3.04
CA VAL A 112 2.37 -10.28 -1.74
C VAL A 112 3.70 -11.00 -1.97
N LEU A 113 4.71 -10.64 -1.19
CA LEU A 113 6.00 -11.33 -1.20
C LEU A 113 5.84 -12.74 -0.63
N GLY A 114 6.40 -13.74 -1.31
CA GLY A 114 6.32 -15.15 -0.93
C GLY A 114 5.17 -15.89 -1.60
N GLU A 115 4.87 -17.08 -1.06
CA GLU A 115 3.85 -18.01 -1.54
C GLU A 115 2.62 -17.99 -0.63
N SER A 116 1.87 -16.89 -0.63
CA SER A 116 0.58 -16.82 0.06
C SER A 116 -0.56 -16.49 -0.91
N PRO A 117 -1.20 -17.53 -1.48
CA PRO A 117 -2.41 -17.39 -2.29
C PRO A 117 -3.53 -16.67 -1.55
N ARG A 118 -3.74 -17.04 -0.29
CA ARG A 118 -4.84 -16.53 0.54
C ARG A 118 -4.67 -15.05 0.86
N HIS A 119 -3.47 -14.63 1.26
CA HIS A 119 -3.17 -13.22 1.48
C HIS A 119 -3.31 -12.40 0.20
N ALA A 120 -2.80 -12.90 -0.94
CA ALA A 120 -2.93 -12.19 -2.21
C ALA A 120 -4.40 -11.99 -2.62
N GLU A 121 -5.26 -13.00 -2.43
CA GLU A 121 -6.69 -12.89 -2.68
C GLU A 121 -7.36 -11.88 -1.73
N MET A 122 -7.13 -11.98 -0.42
CA MET A 122 -7.71 -11.05 0.57
C MET A 122 -7.29 -9.61 0.30
N MET A 123 -6.02 -9.39 -0.05
CA MET A 123 -5.51 -8.08 -0.41
C MET A 123 -6.25 -7.53 -1.64
N ALA A 124 -6.48 -8.36 -2.66
CA ALA A 124 -7.23 -7.96 -3.85
C ALA A 124 -8.69 -7.61 -3.53
N VAL A 125 -9.35 -8.37 -2.65
CA VAL A 125 -10.71 -8.08 -2.19
C VAL A 125 -10.75 -6.76 -1.41
N CYS A 126 -9.84 -6.55 -0.46
CA CYS A 126 -9.74 -5.29 0.29
C CYS A 126 -9.45 -4.09 -0.62
N ASP A 127 -8.63 -4.25 -1.66
CA ASP A 127 -8.39 -3.21 -2.66
C ASP A 127 -9.66 -2.86 -3.47
N ALA A 128 -10.47 -3.85 -3.82
CA ALA A 128 -11.77 -3.61 -4.46
C ALA A 128 -12.79 -2.95 -3.51
N LEU A 129 -12.89 -3.44 -2.26
CA LEU A 129 -13.80 -2.89 -1.24
C LEU A 129 -13.54 -1.42 -0.95
N TRP A 130 -12.28 -0.99 -0.97
CA TRP A 130 -11.95 0.42 -0.75
C TRP A 130 -12.33 1.34 -1.91
N GLN A 131 -12.43 0.80 -3.13
CA GLN A 131 -12.87 1.59 -4.29
C GLN A 131 -14.40 1.75 -4.33
N ASP A 132 -15.13 1.02 -3.48
CA ASP A 132 -16.55 1.19 -3.27
C ASP A 132 -16.81 2.32 -2.27
N GLU A 133 -17.49 3.39 -2.69
CA GLU A 133 -17.76 4.57 -1.86
C GLU A 133 -18.53 4.25 -0.57
N GLY A 134 -19.36 3.21 -0.57
CA GLY A 134 -20.14 2.78 0.60
C GLY A 134 -19.34 1.96 1.60
N LEU A 135 -18.30 1.27 1.16
CA LEU A 135 -17.50 0.36 1.99
C LEU A 135 -16.12 0.91 2.35
N ALA A 136 -15.59 1.85 1.56
CA ALA A 136 -14.30 2.51 1.83
C ALA A 136 -14.17 3.04 3.26
N PRO A 137 -15.19 3.71 3.86
CA PRO A 137 -15.08 4.22 5.22
C PRO A 137 -14.87 3.13 6.28
N LEU A 138 -15.38 1.91 6.07
CA LEU A 138 -15.16 0.80 7.00
C LEU A 138 -13.68 0.39 7.01
N LEU A 139 -13.06 0.33 5.84
CA LEU A 139 -11.64 -0.02 5.73
C LEU A 139 -10.76 1.09 6.32
N GLU A 140 -11.09 2.34 6.03
CA GLU A 140 -10.32 3.50 6.50
C GLU A 140 -10.39 3.69 8.02
N ASN A 141 -11.54 3.44 8.64
CA ASN A 141 -11.72 3.65 10.06
C ASN A 141 -11.35 2.43 10.91
N ASP A 142 -11.59 1.21 10.41
CA ASP A 142 -11.44 0.00 11.23
C ASP A 142 -10.18 -0.79 10.89
N LEU A 143 -9.89 -1.00 9.60
CA LEU A 143 -8.80 -1.88 9.16
C LEU A 143 -7.45 -1.15 9.11
N LEU A 144 -7.34 -0.09 8.30
CA LEU A 144 -6.05 0.55 8.01
C LEU A 144 -5.34 1.09 9.27
N PRO A 145 -6.02 1.72 10.24
CA PRO A 145 -5.36 2.18 11.46
C PRO A 145 -4.82 1.02 12.30
N HIS A 146 -5.54 -0.11 12.32
CA HIS A 146 -5.11 -1.32 13.01
C HIS A 146 -3.85 -1.91 12.36
N LEU A 147 -3.84 -2.04 11.03
CA LEU A 147 -2.68 -2.53 10.28
C LEU A 147 -1.45 -1.63 10.46
N ALA A 148 -1.63 -0.31 10.36
CA ALA A 148 -0.56 0.66 10.55
C ALA A 148 0.03 0.59 11.96
N LYS A 149 -0.82 0.47 13.00
CA LYS A 149 -0.38 0.30 14.39
C LYS A 149 0.39 -1.00 14.60
N ASN A 150 -0.08 -2.11 14.02
CA ASN A 150 0.61 -3.40 14.15
C ASN A 150 1.97 -3.38 13.45
N LEU A 151 2.05 -2.75 12.27
CA LEU A 151 3.29 -2.62 11.51
C LEU A 151 4.30 -1.71 12.24
N SER A 152 3.86 -0.56 12.77
CA SER A 152 4.74 0.33 13.54
C SER A 152 5.27 -0.36 14.80
N ALA A 153 4.43 -1.12 15.52
CA ALA A 153 4.85 -1.90 16.67
C ALA A 153 5.90 -2.98 16.32
N ARG A 154 5.80 -3.61 15.14
CA ARG A 154 6.85 -4.54 14.65
C ARG A 154 8.16 -3.81 14.42
N TYR A 155 8.12 -2.68 13.71
CA TYR A 155 9.33 -1.90 13.45
C TYR A 155 9.98 -1.38 14.72
N GLU A 156 9.23 -0.93 15.72
CA GLU A 156 9.80 -0.49 17.00
C GLU A 156 10.46 -1.64 17.77
N ARG A 157 9.88 -2.85 17.74
CA ARG A 157 10.53 -4.04 18.30
C ARG A 157 11.85 -4.36 17.59
N ASP A 158 11.87 -4.32 16.26
CA ASP A 158 13.08 -4.57 15.47
C ASP A 158 14.15 -3.50 15.67
N ARG A 159 13.74 -2.23 15.78
CA ARG A 159 14.61 -1.10 16.10
C ARG A 159 15.22 -1.25 17.48
N THR A 160 14.43 -1.58 18.49
CA THR A 160 14.92 -1.78 19.86
C THR A 160 15.92 -2.95 19.92
N ARG A 161 15.62 -4.06 19.24
CA ARG A 161 16.53 -5.20 19.12
C ARG A 161 17.85 -4.82 18.46
N SER A 162 17.81 -4.04 17.39
CA SER A 162 19.01 -3.60 16.66
C SER A 162 19.80 -2.51 17.39
N ALA A 163 19.13 -1.66 18.16
CA ALA A 163 19.77 -0.63 18.97
C ALA A 163 20.66 -1.23 20.07
N ALA A 164 20.30 -2.42 20.58
CA ALA A 164 21.14 -3.16 21.53
C ALA A 164 22.50 -3.60 20.95
N THR A 165 22.65 -3.64 19.62
CA THR A 165 23.92 -3.96 18.94
C THR A 165 24.66 -2.72 18.44
N LYS A 166 24.20 -1.52 18.79
CA LYS A 166 24.84 -0.27 18.38
C LYS A 166 26.12 -0.06 19.17
N VAL A 167 27.22 0.21 18.47
CA VAL A 167 28.50 0.60 19.07
C VAL A 167 28.55 2.12 19.18
N ASP A 168 28.64 2.64 20.40
CA ASP A 168 28.83 4.07 20.67
C ASP A 168 30.32 4.36 20.86
N PHE A 169 30.92 5.12 19.94
CA PHE A 169 32.35 5.48 19.95
C PHE A 169 32.68 6.68 20.86
N PHE A 170 31.66 7.40 21.34
CA PHE A 170 31.83 8.56 22.20
C PHE A 170 31.09 8.35 23.51
N THR A 171 31.85 8.31 24.60
CA THR A 171 31.33 8.52 25.96
C THR A 171 31.83 9.89 26.44
N MET A 172 30.91 10.79 26.80
CA MET A 172 31.23 12.13 27.28
C MET A 172 32.08 12.04 28.56
N VAL A 173 33.37 12.35 28.46
CA VAL A 173 34.25 12.56 29.62
C VAL A 173 34.13 14.04 29.99
N ARG A 174 33.64 14.34 31.20
CA ARG A 174 33.85 15.67 31.78
C ARG A 174 35.35 15.84 32.01
N GLY A 175 35.98 16.75 31.28
CA GLY A 175 37.28 17.26 31.67
C GLY A 175 37.10 17.98 33.00
N GLU A 176 37.64 17.41 34.07
CA GLU A 176 37.94 18.21 35.25
C GLU A 176 39.17 19.04 34.89
N ASP A 177 38.94 20.29 34.49
CA ASP A 177 39.99 21.29 34.47
C ASP A 177 40.44 21.48 35.93
N LYS A 178 41.61 20.93 36.25
CA LYS A 178 42.39 21.40 37.38
C LYS A 178 43.04 22.70 36.94
N ASP A 179 42.51 23.82 37.45
CA ASP A 179 43.23 24.81 38.26
C ASP A 179 42.38 26.08 38.50
#